data_AF-A0A8S3JXC7-F1
#
_entry.id   AF-A0A8S3JXC7-F1
#
_cell.length_a   1.000
_cell.length_b   1.000
_cell.length_c   1.000
_cell.angle_alpha   90.00
_cell.angle_beta   90.00
_cell.angle_gamma   90.00
#
_symmetry.space_group_name_H-M   'P 1'
#
loop_
_entity.id
_entity.type
_entity.pdbx_description
1 polymer ?
#
loop_
_entity_poly.entity_id
_entity_poly.type
_entity_poly.pdbx_seq_one_letter_code
_entity_poly.pdbx_strand_id
1 'polypeptide(L)'
;KFVHCRLYHFHVEDFRDVIDQIWKLPKLSHLYWDVTFKYERHFSMATYLSTSLQYLTIRNYNGCSYDFSRLFEKTPRLRKFSISSDSDEDDDLPISREFLPAPQSLSVTRLILLSIRSLPLMTSLFKLLPSITRLKVEIYSITLDGHQWKEMIVNYLPQLKNFQFKIDLDLCRSIDDSTNEDKVDQYLSTYRTSFWIEHHQ
;
A
#
# COMPACT_ATOMS: atom_id res chain seq x y z
N LYS A 1 -11.58 -17.40 19.99
CA LYS A 1 -10.69 -16.74 20.99
C LYS A 1 -9.57 -15.93 20.33
N PHE A 2 -9.24 -16.14 19.06
CA PHE A 2 -8.20 -15.41 18.34
C PHE A 2 -8.67 -14.02 17.92
N VAL A 3 -8.04 -12.98 18.48
CA VAL A 3 -8.26 -11.55 18.13
C VAL A 3 -7.16 -11.04 17.20
N HIS A 4 -5.95 -11.57 17.38
CA HIS A 4 -4.77 -11.27 16.59
C HIS A 4 -4.21 -12.58 16.01
N CYS A 5 -3.78 -12.54 14.77
CA CYS A 5 -3.06 -13.63 14.11
C CYS A 5 -1.82 -13.07 13.42
N ARG A 6 -0.71 -13.81 13.46
CA ARG A 6 0.53 -13.47 12.75
C ARG A 6 1.00 -14.66 11.96
N LEU A 7 1.23 -14.43 10.67
CA LEU A 7 1.78 -15.41 9.74
C LEU A 7 3.16 -14.93 9.29
N TYR A 8 4.20 -15.75 9.45
CA TYR A 8 5.59 -15.44 9.09
C TYR A 8 6.14 -16.41 8.04
N HIS A 9 6.86 -15.90 7.05
CA HIS A 9 7.70 -16.67 6.10
C HIS A 9 6.97 -17.81 5.36
N PHE A 10 5.76 -17.55 4.85
CA PHE A 10 4.96 -18.57 4.18
C PHE A 10 5.16 -18.57 2.65
N HIS A 11 5.30 -19.77 2.08
CA HIS A 11 5.23 -20.03 0.63
C HIS A 11 3.80 -20.49 0.27
N VAL A 12 3.28 -20.00 -0.86
CA VAL A 12 1.82 -19.90 -1.11
C VAL A 12 1.18 -21.14 -1.75
N GLU A 13 1.96 -22.16 -2.11
CA GLU A 13 1.49 -23.26 -2.97
C GLU A 13 0.37 -24.14 -2.36
N ASP A 14 0.13 -24.12 -1.04
CA ASP A 14 -0.91 -24.93 -0.37
C ASP A 14 -1.80 -24.13 0.63
N PHE A 15 -2.05 -22.84 0.39
CA PHE A 15 -2.50 -21.94 1.46
C PHE A 15 -4.01 -21.61 1.52
N ARG A 16 -4.83 -22.08 0.56
CA ARG A 16 -6.25 -21.71 0.53
C ARG A 16 -7.00 -22.19 1.78
N ASP A 17 -6.77 -23.42 2.23
CA ASP A 17 -7.47 -23.99 3.38
C ASP A 17 -7.11 -23.26 4.70
N VAL A 18 -5.84 -22.88 4.87
CA VAL A 18 -5.39 -22.14 6.06
C VAL A 18 -5.99 -20.73 6.06
N ILE A 19 -5.97 -20.03 4.92
CA ILE A 19 -6.57 -18.71 4.79
C ILE A 19 -8.08 -18.78 5.05
N ASP A 20 -8.77 -19.78 4.52
CA ASP A 20 -10.20 -19.97 4.77
C ASP A 20 -10.50 -20.21 6.25
N GLN A 21 -9.66 -20.96 6.96
CA GLN A 21 -9.80 -21.13 8.41
C GLN A 21 -9.57 -19.82 9.16
N ILE A 22 -8.58 -19.02 8.75
CA ILE A 22 -8.29 -17.70 9.37
C ILE A 22 -9.44 -16.72 9.12
N TRP A 23 -9.97 -16.64 7.90
CA TRP A 23 -11.07 -15.75 7.54
C TRP A 23 -12.38 -16.08 8.28
N LYS A 24 -12.60 -17.36 8.60
CA LYS A 24 -13.76 -17.84 9.40
C LYS A 24 -13.71 -17.46 10.87
N LEU A 25 -12.56 -17.01 11.40
CA LEU A 25 -12.44 -16.68 12.82
C LEU A 25 -13.35 -15.49 13.18
N PRO A 26 -14.39 -15.67 14.02
CA PRO A 26 -15.44 -14.67 14.18
C PRO A 26 -15.02 -13.46 15.05
N LYS A 27 -13.85 -13.52 15.68
CA LYS A 27 -13.32 -12.47 16.56
C LYS A 27 -11.97 -11.93 16.09
N LEU A 28 -11.48 -12.37 14.92
CA LEU A 28 -10.18 -11.96 14.41
C LEU A 28 -10.27 -10.54 13.90
N SER A 29 -9.78 -9.58 14.67
CA SER A 29 -9.79 -8.17 14.27
C SER A 29 -8.49 -7.73 13.63
N HIS A 30 -7.37 -8.37 13.94
CA HIS A 30 -6.04 -8.02 13.44
C HIS A 30 -5.35 -9.22 12.81
N LEU A 31 -4.84 -9.03 11.60
CA LEU A 31 -3.98 -10.00 10.92
C LEU A 31 -2.70 -9.32 10.46
N TYR A 32 -1.58 -9.95 10.81
CA TYR A 32 -0.28 -9.65 10.24
C TYR A 32 0.12 -10.82 9.35
N TRP A 33 0.49 -10.52 8.11
CA TRP A 33 0.81 -11.51 7.09
C TRP A 33 2.14 -11.14 6.41
N ASP A 34 3.17 -11.90 6.73
CA ASP A 34 4.46 -11.85 6.04
C ASP A 34 4.43 -12.89 4.91
N VAL A 35 4.36 -12.42 3.66
CA VAL A 35 4.17 -13.27 2.49
C VAL A 35 5.18 -12.94 1.42
N THR A 36 5.84 -13.97 0.90
CA THR A 36 6.71 -13.88 -0.27
C THR A 36 6.30 -14.96 -1.28
N PHE A 37 5.87 -14.52 -2.45
CA PHE A 37 5.50 -15.38 -3.56
C PHE A 37 6.76 -15.81 -4.31
N LYS A 38 7.05 -17.11 -4.40
CA LYS A 38 8.22 -17.63 -5.12
C LYS A 38 7.97 -17.78 -6.63
N TYR A 39 6.77 -18.22 -7.01
CA TYR A 39 6.44 -18.59 -8.39
C TYR A 39 5.14 -17.94 -8.86
N GLU A 40 4.05 -18.11 -8.11
CA GLU A 40 2.76 -17.46 -8.42
C GLU A 40 2.65 -16.09 -7.73
N ARG A 41 2.68 -15.00 -8.49
CA ARG A 41 2.54 -13.61 -7.99
C ARG A 41 1.11 -13.24 -7.60
N HIS A 42 0.27 -14.23 -7.30
CA HIS A 42 -1.13 -14.03 -6.95
C HIS A 42 -1.44 -14.56 -5.56
N PHE A 43 -2.31 -13.87 -4.84
CA PHE A 43 -2.86 -14.42 -3.61
C PHE A 43 -3.73 -15.65 -3.89
N SER A 44 -3.52 -16.70 -3.10
CA SER A 44 -4.57 -17.67 -2.83
C SER A 44 -5.70 -16.98 -2.06
N MET A 45 -6.70 -16.47 -2.79
CA MET A 45 -7.83 -15.76 -2.22
C MET A 45 -8.70 -16.68 -1.35
N ALA A 46 -9.16 -16.14 -0.22
CA ALA A 46 -10.13 -16.78 0.64
C ALA A 46 -11.45 -16.99 -0.11
N THR A 47 -12.05 -18.17 0.05
CA THR A 47 -13.42 -18.45 -0.37
C THR A 47 -14.41 -17.71 0.53
N TYR A 48 -14.10 -17.62 1.83
CA TYR A 48 -14.97 -17.05 2.85
C TYR A 48 -14.77 -15.55 3.02
N LEU A 49 -15.81 -14.87 3.49
CA LEU A 49 -15.76 -13.46 3.87
C LEU A 49 -15.40 -13.33 5.34
N SER A 50 -14.41 -12.48 5.65
CA SER A 50 -14.09 -12.14 7.04
C SER A 50 -15.01 -11.02 7.52
N THR A 51 -15.94 -11.37 8.40
CA THR A 51 -16.89 -10.42 9.00
C THR A 51 -16.33 -9.67 10.21
N SER A 52 -15.12 -10.00 10.66
CA SER A 52 -14.54 -9.45 11.90
C SER A 52 -13.23 -8.70 11.71
N LEU A 53 -12.50 -8.96 10.62
CA LEU A 53 -11.21 -8.34 10.34
C LEU A 53 -11.34 -6.83 10.11
N GLN A 54 -10.58 -6.06 10.88
CA GLN A 54 -10.55 -4.60 10.85
C GLN A 54 -9.18 -4.03 10.51
N TYR A 55 -8.12 -4.81 10.77
CA TYR A 55 -6.73 -4.39 10.62
C TYR A 55 -5.95 -5.48 9.89
N LEU A 56 -5.38 -5.14 8.75
CA LEU A 56 -4.55 -6.04 7.96
C LEU A 56 -3.20 -5.39 7.70
N THR A 57 -2.13 -6.11 8.00
CA THR A 57 -0.76 -5.75 7.64
C THR A 57 -0.20 -6.86 6.76
N ILE A 58 0.29 -6.50 5.58
CA ILE A 58 0.99 -7.40 4.67
C ILE A 58 2.44 -6.93 4.58
N ARG A 59 3.39 -7.84 4.72
CA ARG A 59 4.81 -7.55 4.55
C ARG A 59 5.43 -8.40 3.46
N ASN A 60 6.48 -7.85 2.86
CA ASN A 60 7.32 -8.47 1.83
C ASN A 60 6.53 -8.86 0.57
N TYR A 61 5.47 -8.11 0.29
CA TYR A 61 4.58 -8.35 -0.83
C TYR A 61 5.32 -8.18 -2.16
N ASN A 62 5.31 -9.21 -3.00
CA ASN A 62 5.87 -9.21 -4.36
C ASN A 62 4.86 -9.76 -5.38
N GLY A 63 3.56 -9.59 -5.10
CA GLY A 63 2.46 -10.02 -5.96
C GLY A 63 1.87 -8.90 -6.82
N CYS A 64 0.82 -9.21 -7.58
CA CYS A 64 0.13 -8.26 -8.47
C CYS A 64 -1.02 -7.50 -7.79
N SER A 65 -1.09 -6.18 -8.03
CA SER A 65 -2.08 -5.26 -7.46
C SER A 65 -3.56 -5.66 -7.67
N TYR A 66 -3.89 -6.46 -8.69
CA TYR A 66 -5.25 -6.98 -8.95
C TYR A 66 -5.87 -7.65 -7.72
N ASP A 67 -5.07 -8.35 -6.94
CA ASP A 67 -5.58 -9.16 -5.84
C ASP A 67 -6.16 -8.34 -4.69
N PHE A 68 -5.80 -7.07 -4.57
CA PHE A 68 -6.31 -6.20 -3.51
C PHE A 68 -7.82 -5.94 -3.67
N SER A 69 -8.32 -5.87 -4.90
CA SER A 69 -9.77 -5.74 -5.14
C SER A 69 -10.55 -6.87 -4.46
N ARG A 70 -10.15 -8.11 -4.73
CA ARG A 70 -10.75 -9.33 -4.16
C ARG A 70 -10.52 -9.42 -2.66
N LEU A 71 -9.33 -9.05 -2.18
CA LEU A 71 -9.02 -9.02 -0.74
C LEU A 71 -10.00 -8.10 0.01
N PHE A 72 -10.27 -6.92 -0.53
CA PHE A 72 -11.16 -5.94 0.09
C PHE A 72 -12.63 -6.38 0.03
N GLU A 73 -13.06 -7.02 -1.06
CA GLU A 73 -14.39 -7.67 -1.13
C GLU A 73 -14.58 -8.72 -0.03
N LYS A 74 -13.53 -9.50 0.27
CA LYS A 74 -13.56 -10.53 1.31
C LYS A 74 -13.36 -9.97 2.72
N THR A 75 -13.15 -8.67 2.89
CA THR A 75 -12.87 -8.04 4.19
C THR A 75 -13.68 -6.74 4.36
N PRO A 76 -15.02 -6.77 4.31
CA PRO A 76 -15.85 -5.54 4.25
C PRO A 76 -15.74 -4.65 5.48
N ARG A 77 -15.27 -5.17 6.63
CA ARG A 77 -15.06 -4.40 7.86
C ARG A 77 -13.63 -3.87 8.02
N LEU A 78 -12.78 -4.03 7.01
CA LEU A 78 -11.40 -3.59 7.05
C LEU A 78 -11.33 -2.05 7.11
N ARG A 79 -10.75 -1.52 8.19
CA ARG A 79 -10.62 -0.07 8.42
C ARG A 79 -9.20 0.43 8.20
N LYS A 80 -8.22 -0.41 8.47
CA LYS A 80 -6.80 -0.09 8.33
C LYS A 80 -6.09 -1.16 7.52
N PHE A 81 -5.41 -0.72 6.49
CA PHE A 81 -4.55 -1.55 5.65
C PHE A 81 -3.11 -1.04 5.72
N SER A 82 -2.16 -1.94 5.87
CA SER A 82 -0.73 -1.66 5.88
C SER A 82 -0.04 -2.63 4.94
N ILE A 83 0.89 -2.14 4.12
CA ILE A 83 1.61 -2.97 3.16
C ILE A 83 3.08 -2.56 3.06
N SER A 84 3.98 -3.56 2.94
CA SER A 84 5.35 -3.38 2.45
C SER A 84 5.66 -4.27 1.26
N SER A 85 6.49 -3.78 0.35
CA SER A 85 6.82 -4.44 -0.91
C SER A 85 8.23 -4.07 -1.34
N ASP A 86 9.12 -5.06 -1.31
CA ASP A 86 10.53 -4.90 -1.66
C ASP A 86 10.80 -5.17 -3.16
N SER A 87 9.76 -5.46 -3.95
CA SER A 87 9.91 -5.70 -5.38
C SER A 87 10.06 -4.39 -6.15
N ASP A 88 11.21 -4.24 -6.81
CA ASP A 88 11.50 -3.18 -7.79
C ASP A 88 10.87 -3.44 -9.16
N GLU A 89 10.26 -4.62 -9.34
CA GLU A 89 9.69 -5.00 -10.62
C GLU A 89 8.47 -4.11 -10.92
N ASP A 90 8.59 -3.32 -11.98
CA ASP A 90 7.46 -2.71 -12.64
C ASP A 90 6.48 -3.83 -12.98
N ASP A 91 5.24 -3.70 -12.50
CA ASP A 91 4.12 -4.50 -12.98
C ASP A 91 3.94 -4.14 -14.47
N ASP A 92 4.78 -4.70 -15.36
CA ASP A 92 4.69 -4.66 -16.83
C ASP A 92 3.44 -5.39 -17.34
N LEU A 93 2.59 -5.87 -16.43
CA LEU A 93 1.30 -6.41 -16.79
C LEU A 93 0.40 -5.25 -17.23
N PRO A 94 -0.17 -5.32 -18.46
CA PRO A 94 -0.97 -4.24 -18.99
C PRO A 94 -2.08 -3.86 -18.02
N ILE A 95 -2.17 -2.57 -17.72
CA ILE A 95 -3.28 -1.88 -17.02
C ILE A 95 -4.64 -2.15 -17.73
N SER A 96 -4.62 -2.87 -18.86
CA SER A 96 -5.72 -3.19 -19.77
C SER A 96 -6.75 -4.22 -19.28
N ARG A 97 -6.57 -4.88 -18.14
CA ARG A 97 -7.69 -5.57 -17.49
C ARG A 97 -8.38 -4.54 -16.60
N GLU A 98 -9.43 -3.95 -17.15
CA GLU A 98 -10.37 -3.03 -16.50
C GLU A 98 -10.27 -3.15 -14.97
N PHE A 99 -9.59 -2.19 -14.34
CA PHE A 99 -9.59 -2.06 -12.90
C PHE A 99 -11.05 -1.99 -12.48
N LEU A 100 -11.56 -3.08 -11.90
CA LEU A 100 -12.91 -3.09 -11.40
C LEU A 100 -12.99 -1.95 -10.38
N PRO A 101 -13.95 -1.03 -10.54
CA PRO A 101 -14.10 0.07 -9.60
C PRO A 101 -14.20 -0.50 -8.20
N ALA A 102 -13.46 0.11 -7.28
CA ALA A 102 -13.51 -0.21 -5.87
C ALA A 102 -14.97 -0.41 -5.43
N PRO A 103 -15.35 -1.53 -4.78
CA PRO A 103 -16.71 -1.69 -4.31
C PRO A 103 -17.09 -0.47 -3.46
N GLN A 104 -18.23 0.15 -3.75
CA GLN A 104 -18.71 1.40 -3.12
C GLN A 104 -18.80 1.34 -1.58
N SER A 105 -18.67 0.14 -1.00
CA SER A 105 -18.72 -0.16 0.44
C SER A 105 -17.35 -0.27 1.12
N LEU A 106 -16.25 0.08 0.46
CA LEU A 106 -14.90 0.00 1.00
C LEU A 106 -14.70 0.93 2.21
N SER A 107 -14.54 0.33 3.39
CA SER A 107 -14.45 1.03 4.68
C SER A 107 -13.03 1.33 5.16
N VAL A 108 -12.02 1.12 4.29
CA VAL A 108 -10.62 1.38 4.61
C VAL A 108 -10.38 2.89 4.66
N THR A 109 -10.23 3.40 5.87
CA THR A 109 -10.03 4.84 6.12
C THR A 109 -8.57 5.18 6.39
N ARG A 110 -7.74 4.18 6.69
CA ARG A 110 -6.32 4.35 6.98
C ARG A 110 -5.46 3.41 6.14
N LEU A 111 -4.56 4.00 5.35
CA LEU A 111 -3.53 3.28 4.59
C LEU A 111 -2.15 3.59 5.16
N ILE A 112 -1.32 2.56 5.29
CA ILE A 112 0.09 2.68 5.65
C ILE A 112 0.93 1.97 4.59
N LEU A 113 1.78 2.73 3.91
CA LEU A 113 2.76 2.23 2.97
C LEU A 113 4.13 2.22 3.66
N LEU A 114 4.78 1.06 3.71
CA LEU A 114 6.09 0.88 4.34
C LEU A 114 7.04 0.30 3.31
N SER A 115 8.18 0.94 3.04
CA SER A 115 9.19 0.46 2.09
C SER A 115 8.65 0.06 0.71
N ILE A 116 7.58 0.70 0.22
CA ILE A 116 7.09 0.41 -1.13
C ILE A 116 8.09 0.94 -2.14
N ARG A 117 8.53 0.09 -3.09
CA ARG A 117 9.45 0.47 -4.18
C ARG A 117 8.76 0.55 -5.56
N SER A 118 7.56 0.00 -5.69
CA SER A 118 6.75 0.02 -6.93
C SER A 118 5.73 1.17 -6.96
N LEU A 119 5.96 2.16 -7.83
CA LEU A 119 5.03 3.26 -8.10
C LEU A 119 3.68 2.77 -8.70
N PRO A 120 3.66 1.80 -9.63
CA PRO A 120 2.40 1.21 -10.12
C PRO A 120 1.53 0.60 -9.01
N LEU A 121 2.15 -0.16 -8.09
CA LEU A 121 1.44 -0.74 -6.95
C LEU A 121 0.82 0.33 -6.06
N MET A 122 1.60 1.35 -5.70
CA MET A 122 1.12 2.47 -4.89
C MET A 122 -0.05 3.20 -5.54
N THR A 123 0.07 3.50 -6.84
CA THR A 123 -0.98 4.18 -7.62
C THR A 123 -2.26 3.34 -7.65
N SER A 124 -2.12 2.03 -7.84
CA SER A 124 -3.24 1.08 -7.86
C SER A 124 -3.97 1.04 -6.52
N LEU A 125 -3.23 1.05 -5.40
CA LEU A 125 -3.81 1.11 -4.07
C LEU A 125 -4.58 2.41 -3.83
N PHE A 126 -4.09 3.55 -4.30
CA PHE A 126 -4.80 4.82 -4.16
C PHE A 126 -6.11 4.83 -4.98
N LYS A 127 -6.07 4.32 -6.21
CA LYS A 127 -7.28 4.16 -7.05
C LYS A 127 -8.31 3.22 -6.43
N LEU A 128 -7.85 2.14 -5.77
CA LEU A 128 -8.73 1.17 -5.11
C LEU A 128 -9.30 1.69 -3.79
N LEU A 129 -8.68 2.67 -3.15
CA LEU A 129 -9.04 3.11 -1.81
C LEU A 129 -9.35 4.63 -1.75
N PRO A 130 -10.32 5.12 -2.53
CA PRO A 130 -10.62 6.56 -2.58
C PRO A 130 -11.22 7.12 -1.26
N SER A 131 -11.69 6.24 -0.36
CA SER A 131 -12.25 6.60 0.96
C SER A 131 -11.19 6.80 2.05
N ILE A 132 -9.90 6.73 1.73
CA ILE A 132 -8.83 6.97 2.70
C ILE A 132 -8.91 8.41 3.21
N THR A 133 -8.91 8.54 4.54
CA THR A 133 -8.82 9.83 5.24
C THR A 133 -7.48 10.04 5.94
N ARG A 134 -6.70 8.95 6.11
CA ARG A 134 -5.39 8.95 6.75
C ARG A 134 -4.40 8.11 5.93
N LEU A 135 -3.40 8.75 5.38
CA LEU A 135 -2.32 8.09 4.66
C LEU A 135 -1.01 8.32 5.42
N LYS A 136 -0.31 7.23 5.71
CA LYS A 136 1.08 7.27 6.18
C LYS A 136 1.95 6.57 5.16
N VAL A 137 3.03 7.21 4.73
CA VAL A 137 4.00 6.62 3.81
C VAL A 137 5.38 6.74 4.44
N GLU A 138 6.08 5.61 4.49
CA GLU A 138 7.50 5.51 4.80
C GLU A 138 8.15 4.80 3.61
N ILE A 139 8.85 5.52 2.75
CA ILE A 139 9.45 4.97 1.53
C ILE A 139 10.97 5.15 1.52
N TYR A 140 11.63 4.17 0.91
CA TYR A 140 13.07 4.16 0.68
C TYR A 140 13.26 4.10 -0.84
N SER A 141 14.14 4.95 -1.38
CA SER A 141 14.62 4.87 -2.77
C SER A 141 13.60 5.14 -3.90
N ILE A 142 12.33 5.47 -3.63
CA ILE A 142 11.44 6.07 -4.64
C ILE A 142 11.62 7.59 -4.63
N THR A 143 12.09 8.15 -5.75
CA THR A 143 12.17 9.60 -5.97
C THR A 143 10.87 10.11 -6.61
N LEU A 144 9.86 10.38 -5.78
CA LEU A 144 8.72 11.21 -6.18
C LEU A 144 8.89 12.59 -5.62
N ASP A 145 8.77 13.63 -6.43
CA ASP A 145 8.78 15.02 -5.93
C ASP A 145 7.43 15.45 -5.35
N GLY A 146 7.39 16.63 -4.74
CA GLY A 146 6.18 17.20 -4.14
C GLY A 146 5.10 17.55 -5.15
N HIS A 147 5.40 17.71 -6.44
CA HIS A 147 4.38 17.91 -7.47
C HIS A 147 3.70 16.60 -7.83
N GLN A 148 4.46 15.53 -8.01
CA GLN A 148 3.94 14.20 -8.30
C GLN A 148 3.09 13.67 -7.14
N TRP A 149 3.56 13.83 -5.90
CA TRP A 149 2.76 13.47 -4.72
C TRP A 149 1.45 14.25 -4.64
N LYS A 150 1.50 15.56 -4.89
CA LYS A 150 0.30 16.41 -4.94
C LYS A 150 -0.68 15.90 -5.99
N GLU A 151 -0.21 15.61 -7.19
CA GLU A 151 -1.04 15.10 -8.27
C GLU A 151 -1.72 13.78 -7.89
N MET A 152 -0.99 12.82 -7.32
CA MET A 152 -1.54 11.54 -6.87
C MET A 152 -2.60 11.73 -5.78
N ILE A 153 -2.35 12.59 -4.80
CA ILE A 153 -3.28 12.86 -3.69
C ILE A 153 -4.57 13.49 -4.23
N VAL A 154 -4.44 14.55 -5.04
CA VAL A 154 -5.59 15.28 -5.59
C VAL A 154 -6.43 14.40 -6.49
N ASN A 155 -5.80 13.57 -7.33
CA ASN A 155 -6.52 12.76 -8.32
C ASN A 155 -7.14 11.50 -7.75
N TYR A 156 -6.53 10.88 -6.73
CA TYR A 156 -6.94 9.55 -6.26
C TYR A 156 -7.45 9.51 -4.83
N LEU A 157 -7.12 10.48 -3.98
CA LEU A 157 -7.43 10.47 -2.55
C LEU A 157 -8.23 11.72 -2.12
N PRO A 158 -9.42 11.98 -2.71
CA PRO A 158 -10.16 13.22 -2.49
C PRO A 158 -10.65 13.41 -1.05
N GLN A 159 -10.69 12.35 -0.23
CA GLN A 159 -11.12 12.40 1.17
C GLN A 159 -9.95 12.47 2.16
N LEU A 160 -8.71 12.59 1.68
CA LEU A 160 -7.52 12.59 2.53
C LEU A 160 -7.51 13.82 3.44
N LYS A 161 -7.42 13.58 4.76
CA LYS A 161 -7.36 14.64 5.78
C LYS A 161 -6.02 14.70 6.50
N ASN A 162 -5.38 13.55 6.67
CA ASN A 162 -4.09 13.45 7.35
C ASN A 162 -3.12 12.72 6.43
N PHE A 163 -2.06 13.42 6.06
CA PHE A 163 -0.96 12.86 5.30
C PHE A 163 0.30 12.90 6.17
N GLN A 164 0.91 11.75 6.38
CA GLN A 164 2.18 11.62 7.09
C GLN A 164 3.19 11.00 6.16
N PHE A 165 4.34 11.62 6.06
CA PHE A 165 5.30 11.28 5.05
C PHE A 165 6.72 11.25 5.62
N LYS A 166 7.42 10.14 5.40
CA LYS A 166 8.84 9.98 5.68
C LYS A 166 9.51 9.41 4.43
N ILE A 167 10.46 10.13 3.86
CA ILE A 167 11.36 9.59 2.83
C ILE A 167 12.75 9.49 3.43
N ASP A 168 13.37 8.33 3.25
CA ASP A 168 14.81 8.20 3.34
C ASP A 168 15.38 8.25 1.91
N LEU A 169 15.92 9.41 1.57
CA LEU A 169 16.42 9.77 0.24
C LEU A 169 17.87 9.27 0.07
N ASP A 170 18.09 8.29 -0.80
CA ASP A 170 19.44 7.90 -1.24
C ASP A 170 19.88 8.81 -2.41
N LEU A 171 20.06 10.09 -2.14
CA LEU A 171 20.49 11.10 -3.14
C LEU A 171 22.00 11.02 -3.46
N CYS A 172 22.75 10.14 -2.78
CA CYS A 172 24.20 10.06 -2.84
C CYS A 172 24.68 8.94 -3.78
N ARG A 173 24.51 9.10 -5.09
CA ARG A 173 25.19 8.21 -6.08
C ARG A 173 25.86 8.91 -7.27
N SER A 174 26.11 10.22 -7.21
CA SER A 174 27.01 10.87 -8.18
C SER A 174 28.18 11.58 -7.48
N ILE A 175 29.38 11.29 -7.98
CA ILE A 175 30.73 11.56 -7.43
C ILE A 175 31.11 13.07 -7.40
N ASP A 176 30.22 13.97 -7.81
CA ASP A 176 30.48 15.42 -7.78
C ASP A 176 29.67 16.14 -6.69
N ASP A 177 30.30 16.29 -5.52
CA ASP A 177 29.70 16.79 -4.26
C ASP A 177 29.09 18.20 -4.36
N SER A 178 29.56 19.08 -5.25
CA SER A 178 29.02 20.45 -5.35
C SER A 178 27.69 20.55 -6.11
N THR A 179 27.27 19.51 -6.83
CA THR A 179 25.97 19.50 -7.55
C THR A 179 24.85 18.80 -6.77
N ASN A 180 25.16 18.21 -5.61
CA ASN A 180 24.18 17.44 -4.83
C ASN A 180 23.34 18.34 -3.90
N GLU A 181 23.90 19.40 -3.31
CA GLU A 181 23.14 20.33 -2.46
C GLU A 181 22.05 21.08 -3.25
N ASP A 182 22.38 21.64 -4.42
CA ASP A 182 21.40 22.32 -5.28
C ASP A 182 20.27 21.39 -5.74
N LYS A 183 20.57 20.11 -6.00
CA LYS A 183 19.55 19.10 -6.35
C LYS A 183 18.67 18.74 -5.17
N VAL A 184 19.23 18.63 -3.97
CA VAL A 184 18.46 18.40 -2.74
C VAL A 184 17.53 19.59 -2.49
N ASP A 185 18.04 20.81 -2.58
CA ASP A 185 17.25 22.02 -2.39
C ASP A 185 16.17 22.18 -3.45
N GLN A 186 16.48 21.91 -4.72
CA GLN A 186 15.49 21.89 -5.79
C GLN A 186 14.40 20.85 -5.51
N TYR A 187 14.77 19.64 -5.08
CA TYR A 187 13.81 18.60 -4.72
C TYR A 187 12.94 19.03 -3.53
N LEU A 188 13.53 19.53 -2.44
CA LEU A 188 12.81 20.03 -1.27
C LEU A 188 11.91 21.22 -1.60
N SER A 189 12.29 22.05 -2.57
CA SER A 189 11.48 23.21 -3.00
C SER A 189 10.10 22.79 -3.51
N THR A 190 9.97 21.61 -4.11
CA THR A 190 8.68 21.06 -4.59
C THR A 190 7.69 20.78 -3.44
N TYR A 191 8.18 20.66 -2.20
CA TYR A 191 7.38 20.47 -0.98
C TYR A 191 7.04 21.78 -0.25
N ARG A 192 7.50 22.95 -0.76
CA ARG A 192 7.28 24.26 -0.12
C ARG A 192 6.10 25.03 -0.72
N THR A 193 5.16 24.34 -1.36
CA THR A 193 3.95 24.96 -1.92
C THR A 193 2.87 25.12 -0.86
N SER A 194 1.91 26.03 -1.07
CA SER A 194 0.76 26.22 -0.15
C SER A 194 -0.02 24.92 0.07
N PHE A 195 -0.12 24.06 -0.95
CA PHE A 195 -0.71 22.72 -0.83
C PHE A 195 -0.09 21.91 0.32
N TRP A 196 1.24 21.97 0.49
CA TRP A 196 1.93 21.21 1.53
C TRP A 196 1.89 21.91 2.89
N ILE A 197 2.13 23.22 2.90
CA ILE A 197 2.26 24.01 4.13
C ILE A 197 0.90 24.20 4.80
N GLU A 198 -0.16 24.50 4.05
CA GLU A 198 -1.45 24.90 4.62
C GLU A 198 -2.40 23.72 4.82
N HIS A 199 -2.24 22.63 4.08
CA HIS A 199 -3.19 21.50 4.12
C HIS A 199 -2.62 20.24 4.77
N HIS A 200 -1.30 20.14 4.93
CA HIS A 200 -0.64 18.89 5.32
C HIS A 200 0.50 19.02 6.35
N GLN A 201 0.69 20.20 6.97
CA GLN A 201 1.54 20.35 8.18
C GLN A 201 0.81 19.99 9.47
#